data_AF-A0A257GVK2-F1
#
_entry.id   AF-A0A257GVK2-F1
#
_cell.length_a   1.000
_cell.length_b   1.000
_cell.length_c   1.000
_cell.angle_alpha   90.00
_cell.angle_beta   90.00
_cell.angle_gamma   90.00
#
_symmetry.space_group_name_H-M   'P 1'
#
loop_
_entity.id
_entity.type
_entity.pdbx_description
1 polymer ?
#
loop_
_entity_poly.entity_id
_entity_poly.type
_entity_poly.pdbx_seq_one_letter_code
_entity_poly.pdbx_strand_id
1 'polypeptide(L)' 'LSSREGDVYVYTVTNPGPESTVIKEEEFDGDLVLAISVFPRPTLRSGESAIVIVSARKEAKKGN' A
#
# COMPACT_ATOMS: atom_id res chain seq x y z
N LEU A 1 -22.17 -7.60 8.53
CA LEU A 1 -20.92 -6.87 8.84
C LEU A 1 -19.83 -7.50 7.98
N SER A 2 -19.20 -6.90 6.97
CA SER A 2 -19.33 -5.61 6.28
C SER A 2 -18.82 -5.88 4.86
N SER A 3 -19.59 -5.60 3.82
CA SER A 3 -19.08 -5.65 2.44
C SER A 3 -18.93 -4.21 1.96
N ARG A 4 -17.85 -3.54 2.36
CA ARG A 4 -17.37 -2.40 1.58
C ARG A 4 -16.66 -3.01 0.39
N GLU A 5 -17.36 -3.11 -0.75
CA GLU A 5 -16.72 -3.47 -2.02
C GLU A 5 -15.60 -2.45 -2.30
N GLY A 6 -14.36 -2.92 -2.25
CA GLY A 6 -13.16 -2.13 -2.51
C GLY A 6 -12.14 -2.99 -3.26
N ASP A 7 -11.33 -2.33 -4.07
CA ASP A 7 -10.23 -2.98 -4.78
C ASP A 7 -9.01 -3.05 -3.85
N VAL A 8 -8.28 -4.17 -3.93
CA VAL A 8 -7.05 -4.38 -3.16
C VAL A 8 -5.86 -4.44 -4.11
N TYR A 9 -4.90 -3.56 -3.88
CA TYR A 9 -3.64 -3.49 -4.60
C TYR A 9 -2.51 -3.97 -3.67
N VAL A 10 -1.62 -4.79 -4.21
CA VAL A 10 -0.49 -5.35 -3.46
C VAL A 10 0.80 -4.99 -4.18
N TYR A 11 1.69 -4.30 -3.47
CA TYR A 11 2.99 -3.87 -3.96
C TYR A 11 4.09 -4.56 -3.17
N THR A 12 5.17 -4.93 -3.85
CA THR A 12 6.42 -5.33 -3.20
C THR A 12 7.40 -4.16 -3.28
N VAL A 13 7.76 -3.60 -2.14
CA VAL A 13 8.72 -2.50 -2.03
C VAL A 13 10.03 -3.06 -1.51
N THR A 14 11.13 -2.74 -2.18
CA THR A 14 12.48 -3.16 -1.78
C THR A 14 13.31 -1.93 -1.51
N ASN A 15 14.18 -1.97 -0.50
CA ASN A 15 15.18 -0.94 -0.29
C ASN A 15 16.46 -1.27 -1.07
N PRO A 16 16.74 -0.61 -2.22
CA PRO A 16 17.95 -0.86 -2.97
C PRO A 16 19.19 -0.17 -2.37
N GLY A 17 18.99 0.75 -1.40
CA GLY A 17 20.05 1.54 -0.82
C GLY A 17 20.85 0.79 0.25
N PRO A 18 22.05 1.29 0.59
CA PRO A 18 22.88 0.71 1.65
C PRO A 18 22.37 1.04 3.06
N GLU A 19 21.57 2.09 3.22
CA GLU A 19 21.05 2.55 4.52
C GLU A 19 19.62 2.07 4.77
N SER A 20 19.20 1.99 6.02
CA SER A 20 17.81 1.67 6.36
C SER A 20 16.85 2.78 5.94
N THR A 21 15.72 2.41 5.34
CA THR A 21 14.65 3.33 4.96
C THR A 21 13.34 2.97 5.65
N VAL A 22 12.42 3.93 5.72
CA VAL A 22 11.07 3.73 6.26
C VAL A 22 10.09 4.01 5.14
N ILE A 23 9.26 3.02 4.81
CA ILE A 23 8.11 3.18 3.93
C ILE A 23 7.14 4.12 4.62
N LYS A 24 6.76 5.21 3.94
CA LYS A 24 5.72 6.11 4.43
C LYS A 24 4.42 5.75 3.75
N GLU A 25 3.37 5.56 4.54
CA GLU A 25 2.03 5.26 4.00
C GLU A 25 1.53 6.40 3.10
N GLU A 26 1.95 7.64 3.37
CA GLU A 26 1.67 8.83 2.56
C GLU A 26 2.09 8.69 1.08
N GLU A 27 3.07 7.84 0.77
CA GLU A 27 3.49 7.56 -0.62
C GLU A 27 2.48 6.72 -1.41
N PHE A 28 1.55 6.08 -0.70
CA PHE A 28 0.48 5.23 -1.25
C PHE A 28 -0.91 5.82 -0.99
N ASP A 29 -0.99 7.02 -0.43
CA ASP A 29 -2.25 7.68 -0.09
C ASP A 29 -2.91 8.35 -1.30
N GLY A 30 -4.21 8.59 -1.23
CA GLY A 30 -4.99 9.25 -2.27
C GLY A 30 -6.50 9.26 -1.97
N ASP A 31 -7.26 10.07 -2.72
CA ASP A 31 -8.70 10.32 -2.46
C ASP A 31 -9.58 9.06 -2.39
N LEU A 32 -9.14 7.99 -3.04
CA LEU A 32 -9.85 6.71 -3.11
C LEU A 32 -9.33 5.70 -2.09
N VAL A 33 -8.19 5.95 -1.45
CA VAL A 33 -7.57 5.02 -0.51
C VAL A 33 -8.41 4.95 0.77
N LEU A 34 -8.66 3.73 1.22
CA LEU A 34 -9.45 3.42 2.42
C LEU A 34 -8.55 3.02 3.59
N ALA A 35 -7.51 2.23 3.30
CA ALA A 35 -6.53 1.80 4.27
C ALA A 35 -5.28 1.32 3.57
N ILE A 36 -4.14 1.52 4.23
CA ILE A 36 -2.82 1.04 3.82
C ILE A 36 -2.31 0.14 4.95
N SER A 37 -1.61 -0.92 4.60
CA SER A 37 -0.96 -1.82 5.54
C SER A 37 0.39 -2.25 5.00
N VAL A 38 1.42 -2.21 5.85
CA VAL A 38 2.77 -2.63 5.49
C VAL A 38 3.16 -3.88 6.30
N PHE A 39 3.58 -4.93 5.61
CA PHE A 39 3.98 -6.20 6.20
C PHE A 39 5.40 -6.59 5.78
N PRO A 40 6.28 -7.06 6.69
CA PRO A 40 6.04 -7.24 8.12
C PRO A 40 6.22 -5.96 8.95
N ARG A 41 6.96 -4.97 8.41
CA ARG A 41 7.21 -3.68 9.06
C ARG A 41 7.52 -2.60 8.02
N PRO A 42 7.26 -1.31 8.32
CA PRO A 42 7.57 -0.21 7.41
C PRO A 42 9.07 0.08 7.30
N THR A 43 9.88 -0.32 8.28
CA THR A 43 11.34 -0.11 8.23
C THR A 43 12.04 -1.24 7.47
N LEU A 44 12.71 -0.91 6.38
CA LEU A 44 13.48 -1.82 5.54
C LEU A 44 14.98 -1.58 5.71
N ARG A 45 15.72 -2.63 6.09
CA ARG A 45 17.19 -2.61 5.99
C ARG A 45 17.61 -2.70 4.52
N SER A 46 18.92 -2.53 4.26
CA SER A 46 19.47 -2.67 2.92
C SER A 46 19.11 -4.03 2.32
N GLY A 47 18.53 -4.02 1.12
CA GLY A 47 18.10 -5.22 0.40
C GLY A 47 16.85 -5.91 0.97
N GLU A 48 16.26 -5.44 2.08
CA GLU A 48 15.00 -5.99 2.58
C GLU A 48 13.82 -5.50 1.72
N SER A 49 12.78 -6.35 1.67
CA SER A 49 11.51 -6.04 1.03
C SER A 49 10.35 -6.14 2.00
N ALA A 50 9.31 -5.34 1.76
CA ALA A 50 8.02 -5.43 2.42
C ALA A 50 6.88 -5.44 1.40
N ILE A 51 5.76 -5.99 1.83
CA ILE A 51 4.51 -5.98 1.09
C ILE A 51 3.69 -4.79 1.58
N VAL A 52 3.27 -3.93 0.67
CA VAL A 52 2.33 -2.85 0.92
C VAL A 52 0.98 -3.24 0.33
N ILE A 53 -0.04 -3.31 1.17
CA ILE A 53 -1.41 -3.65 0.80
C ILE A 53 -2.21 -2.36 0.89
N VAL A 54 -2.76 -1.93 -0.24
CA VAL A 54 -3.60 -0.74 -0.34
C VAL A 54 -5.01 -1.18 -0.67
N SER A 55 -5.96 -0.83 0.19
CA SER A 55 -7.38 -0.98 -0.11
C SER A 55 -7.92 0.37 -0.57
N ALA A 56 -8.63 0.38 -1.69
CA ALA A 56 -9.23 1.58 -2.25
C ALA A 56 -10.72 1.38 -2.51
N ARG A 57 -11.47 2.47 -2.54
CA ARG A 57 -12.87 2.48 -2.97
C ARG A 57 -12.92 2.01 -4.42
N LYS A 58 -13.82 1.07 -4.69
CA LYS A 58 -14.17 0.71 -6.05
C LYS A 58 -14.71 1.96 -6.73
N GLU A 59 -13.98 2.53 -7.69
CA GLU A 59 -14.56 3.56 -8.55
C GLU A 59 -15.73 2.91 -9.26
N ALA A 60 -16.94 3.42 -9.00
CA ALA A 60 -18.08 3.07 -9.82
C ALA A 60 -17.71 3.52 -11.24
N LYS A 61 -17.31 2.58 -12.10
CA LYS A 61 -17.15 2.84 -13.54
C LYS A 61 -18.37 3.64 -13.95
N LYS A 62 -18.17 4.92 -14.27
CA LYS A 62 -19.23 5.78 -14.78
C LYS A 62 -19.53 5.23 -16.18
N GLY A 63 -20.43 4.26 -16.24
CA GLY A 63 -20.96 3.72 -17.48
C GLY A 63 -21.58 4.88 -18.23
N ASN A 64 -21.02 5.19 -19.39
CA ASN A 64 -21.54 6.15 -20.34
C ASN A 64 -22.08 5.39 -21.54
#